data_AF-A0AAJ7RMB6-F1
#
_entry.id   AF-A0AAJ7RMB6-F1
#
_cell.length_a   1.000
_cell.length_b   1.000
_cell.length_c   1.000
_cell.angle_alpha   90.00
_cell.angle_beta   90.00
_cell.angle_gamma   90.00
#
_symmetry.space_group_name_H-M   'P 1'
#
loop_
_entity.id
_entity.type
_entity.pdbx_description
1 polymer ?
#
loop_
_entity_poly.entity_id
_entity_poly.type
_entity_poly.pdbx_seq_one_letter_code
_entity_poly.pdbx_strand_id
1 'polypeptide(L)'
;MYRAISEFQSFAGINVTGTLDEDTAHLMSLPRCGVKDKVGASSDGRSKRYALQGSRWRVKKLTYKISKYPRILERNAVDKEIAKAFSVWSEYTDLSFTPKKSGQVHIEIRFEKGEHGDGDPFDGPGGTLAHAYFPVYGGDAHFDDTEHWTINSYRGTNLFQVAAHEFGHSLGLSHSDIKSALMAPFYRGYDPNFMLDSDDIQGIQALYGPKTEDEGTGTKHHRTTVSPNGEEDPLLCTDPKIDTMFNSAEGHTYAFKDEHYWKLTADGVASGYPRLISNSWKGLPGKIDAAFTYKNGKTYFFKGSKYWRFVGKRMDGEYPKEISEGFTGIPDNIDAATVWTGNGKIYFYKGTKFWRFDPAQRPPVKSTYPKLISNWEGLPDNLDAALTYNGYTYFFKGGAYYRFNDRTFSVDLADPAFPRASGYWWFGCRSASKGTLGNVQWLGELPSETTILSGSLEEIGGNLVGGSEVHGDVGDIILDAGGTDDELATFSNRDAAGSTAGISVAEDSAYLRLFFIVASSLIARFVVAT
;
A
#
# COMPACT_ATOMS: atom_id res chain seq x y z
N MET A 1 10.00 -0.72 26.17
CA MET A 1 8.84 0.11 25.74
C MET A 1 9.17 0.92 24.49
N TYR A 2 9.99 1.99 24.55
CA TYR A 2 10.31 2.84 23.38
C TYR A 2 10.53 2.07 22.05
N ARG A 3 11.54 1.20 22.01
CA ARG A 3 11.86 0.39 20.81
C ARG A 3 10.69 -0.44 20.30
N ALA A 4 9.87 -1.02 21.19
CA ALA A 4 8.70 -1.79 20.81
C ALA A 4 7.66 -0.90 20.10
N ILE A 5 7.39 0.27 20.66
CA ILE A 5 6.47 1.24 20.08
C ILE A 5 6.98 1.75 18.74
N SER A 6 8.27 2.10 18.64
CA SER A 6 8.90 2.50 17.36
C SER A 6 8.78 1.42 16.28
N GLU A 7 8.97 0.15 16.65
CA GLU A 7 8.86 -0.98 15.71
C GLU A 7 7.41 -1.22 15.27
N PHE A 8 6.41 -1.08 16.16
CA PHE A 8 5.00 -1.10 15.80
C PHE A 8 4.61 0.05 14.87
N GLN A 9 5.00 1.29 15.22
CA GLN A 9 4.72 2.49 14.43
C GLN A 9 5.27 2.39 13.02
N SER A 10 6.52 1.91 12.90
CA SER A 10 7.17 1.66 11.62
C SER A 10 6.43 0.59 10.79
N PHE A 11 5.86 -0.44 11.42
CA PHE A 11 5.12 -1.50 10.72
C PHE A 11 3.71 -1.06 10.31
N ALA A 12 3.02 -0.34 11.20
CA ALA A 12 1.68 0.20 10.94
C ALA A 12 1.69 1.41 9.99
N GLY A 13 2.86 1.90 9.58
CA GLY A 13 3.02 3.05 8.69
C GLY A 13 2.44 4.33 9.30
N ILE A 14 2.87 4.65 10.52
CA ILE A 14 2.63 5.92 11.21
C ILE A 14 3.95 6.52 11.70
N ASN A 15 3.90 7.75 12.22
CA ASN A 15 5.10 8.46 12.69
C ASN A 15 5.81 7.66 13.79
N VAL A 16 7.12 7.43 13.62
CA VAL A 16 7.95 6.70 14.57
C VAL A 16 8.40 7.65 15.69
N THR A 17 7.52 7.88 16.67
CA THR A 17 7.80 8.71 17.86
C THR A 17 8.44 7.90 19.00
N GLY A 18 8.25 6.58 19.01
CA GLY A 18 8.61 5.69 20.12
C GLY A 18 7.81 5.93 21.40
N THR A 19 6.79 6.78 21.37
CA THR A 19 5.87 7.07 22.47
C THR A 19 4.47 6.55 22.14
N LEU A 20 3.71 6.15 23.15
CA LEU A 20 2.33 5.69 22.98
C LEU A 20 1.42 6.92 22.80
N ASP A 21 1.50 7.55 21.63
CA ASP A 21 0.62 8.63 21.20
C ASP A 21 -0.78 8.14 20.81
N GLU A 22 -1.71 9.07 20.58
CA GLU A 22 -3.12 8.77 20.33
C GLU A 22 -3.33 7.94 19.06
N ASP A 23 -2.60 8.25 17.97
CA ASP A 23 -2.63 7.48 16.72
C ASP A 23 -2.13 6.04 16.94
N THR A 24 -1.04 5.86 17.72
CA THR A 24 -0.49 4.55 18.07
C THR A 24 -1.48 3.75 18.93
N ALA A 25 -2.05 4.36 19.97
CA ALA A 25 -3.01 3.72 20.85
C ALA A 25 -4.29 3.32 20.09
N HIS A 26 -4.78 4.17 19.19
CA HIS A 26 -5.92 3.89 18.35
C HIS A 26 -5.67 2.69 17.42
N LEU A 27 -4.53 2.64 16.73
CA LEU A 27 -4.17 1.50 15.88
C LEU A 27 -3.95 0.21 16.68
N MET A 28 -3.35 0.29 17.87
CA MET A 28 -3.24 -0.86 18.78
C MET A 28 -4.61 -1.38 19.28
N SER A 29 -5.66 -0.56 19.25
CA SER A 29 -7.03 -0.97 19.61
C SER A 29 -7.87 -1.51 18.45
N LEU A 30 -7.35 -1.52 17.22
CA LEU A 30 -8.08 -2.05 16.07
C LEU A 30 -8.04 -3.59 16.04
N PRO A 31 -9.14 -4.26 15.63
CA PRO A 31 -9.16 -5.71 15.46
C PRO A 31 -8.10 -6.17 14.46
N ARG A 32 -7.38 -7.24 14.79
CA ARG A 32 -6.24 -7.73 14.00
C ARG A 32 -6.00 -9.23 14.13
N CYS A 33 -5.12 -9.76 13.28
CA CYS A 33 -4.53 -11.08 13.47
C CYS A 33 -3.55 -11.08 14.67
N GLY A 34 -3.54 -12.18 15.42
CA GLY A 34 -2.67 -12.44 16.58
C GLY A 34 -1.25 -12.87 16.24
N VAL A 35 -0.96 -13.18 14.97
CA VAL A 35 0.41 -13.49 14.53
C VAL A 35 1.30 -12.25 14.70
N LYS A 36 2.56 -12.48 15.06
CA LYS A 36 3.54 -11.41 15.30
C LYS A 36 3.96 -10.77 13.98
N ASP A 37 3.91 -9.43 13.94
CA ASP A 37 4.27 -8.60 12.78
C ASP A 37 5.71 -8.85 12.28
N LYS A 38 6.61 -9.29 13.16
CA LYS A 38 7.96 -9.75 12.82
C LYS A 38 8.17 -11.18 13.30
N VAL A 39 8.56 -12.05 12.39
CA VAL A 39 8.82 -13.48 12.64
C VAL A 39 10.21 -13.87 12.13
N GLY A 40 11.18 -13.89 13.04
CA GLY A 40 12.56 -14.30 12.78
C GLY A 40 13.53 -13.80 13.86
N ALA A 41 14.63 -14.53 14.07
CA ALA A 41 15.75 -14.05 14.90
C ALA A 41 16.55 -12.99 14.12
N SER A 42 17.02 -11.95 14.81
CA SER A 42 17.66 -10.78 14.17
C SER A 42 19.16 -10.97 13.94
N SER A 43 19.60 -11.05 12.68
CA SER A 43 20.93 -10.62 12.20
C SER A 43 21.05 -10.72 10.67
N ASP A 44 21.92 -9.89 10.08
CA ASP A 44 22.36 -9.86 8.68
C ASP A 44 21.33 -9.73 7.53
N GLY A 45 21.29 -8.53 6.95
CA GLY A 45 21.82 -8.41 5.59
C GLY A 45 20.89 -8.53 4.37
N ARG A 46 19.58 -8.80 4.51
CA ARG A 46 18.55 -8.46 3.48
C ARG A 46 17.13 -8.74 3.97
N SER A 47 16.34 -7.68 4.19
CA SER A 47 14.88 -7.83 4.26
C SER A 47 14.37 -8.26 2.88
N LYS A 48 13.65 -9.39 2.81
CA LYS A 48 13.07 -9.86 1.54
C LYS A 48 11.91 -8.95 1.14
N ARG A 49 11.69 -8.78 -0.16
CA ARG A 49 10.79 -7.75 -0.74
C ARG A 49 9.28 -8.02 -0.47
N TYR A 50 8.95 -9.15 0.14
CA TYR A 50 7.59 -9.62 0.44
C TYR A 50 7.62 -10.48 1.71
N ALA A 51 6.48 -10.55 2.38
CA ALA A 51 6.32 -11.08 3.74
C ALA A 51 6.50 -12.61 3.82
N LEU A 52 7.73 -13.08 4.05
CA LEU A 52 8.03 -14.51 4.26
C LEU A 52 8.66 -14.78 5.63
N GLN A 53 8.02 -15.65 6.41
CA GLN A 53 8.61 -16.29 7.60
C GLN A 53 9.70 -17.33 7.24
N GLY A 54 9.67 -17.83 6.00
CA GLY A 54 10.70 -18.68 5.41
C GLY A 54 10.39 -20.19 5.39
N SER A 55 9.29 -20.63 6.00
CA SER A 55 8.81 -22.02 5.89
C SER A 55 7.72 -22.16 4.82
N ARG A 56 7.66 -23.34 4.19
CA ARG A 56 6.64 -23.70 3.17
C ARG A 56 6.34 -25.19 3.20
N TRP A 57 5.16 -25.57 2.71
CA TRP A 57 4.84 -26.97 2.47
C TRP A 57 5.71 -27.55 1.33
N ARG A 58 6.21 -28.77 1.52
CA ARG A 58 6.94 -29.51 0.48
C ARG A 58 6.02 -30.20 -0.53
N VAL A 59 4.73 -30.31 -0.21
CA VAL A 59 3.68 -30.92 -1.04
C VAL A 59 2.69 -29.85 -1.48
N LYS A 60 2.18 -29.97 -2.71
CA LYS A 60 1.14 -29.09 -3.26
C LYS A 60 -0.30 -29.56 -2.92
N LYS A 61 -0.47 -30.85 -2.59
CA LYS A 61 -1.76 -31.45 -2.24
C LYS A 61 -1.99 -31.43 -0.73
N LEU A 62 -2.50 -30.30 -0.24
CA LEU A 62 -2.80 -30.08 1.16
C LEU A 62 -4.20 -30.59 1.52
N THR A 63 -4.39 -30.89 2.79
CA THR A 63 -5.67 -31.41 3.29
C THR A 63 -6.00 -30.72 4.60
N TYR A 64 -7.25 -30.33 4.82
CA TYR A 64 -7.67 -29.63 6.03
C TYR A 64 -8.88 -30.31 6.68
N LYS A 65 -9.16 -29.98 7.94
CA LYS A 65 -10.43 -30.33 8.62
C LYS A 65 -10.85 -29.20 9.55
N ILE A 66 -12.14 -29.03 9.75
CA ILE A 66 -12.70 -28.17 10.80
C ILE A 66 -13.08 -29.07 11.97
N SER A 67 -12.31 -29.03 13.05
CA SER A 67 -12.54 -29.88 14.24
C SER A 67 -13.53 -29.27 15.22
N LYS A 68 -13.58 -27.94 15.29
CA LYS A 68 -14.50 -27.17 16.13
C LYS A 68 -15.06 -26.00 15.33
N TYR A 69 -16.36 -25.78 15.39
CA TYR A 69 -17.11 -24.81 14.58
C TYR A 69 -17.57 -23.64 15.45
N PRO A 70 -17.80 -22.45 14.87
CA PRO A 70 -18.32 -21.30 15.60
C PRO A 70 -19.73 -21.59 16.13
N ARG A 71 -20.09 -20.98 17.26
CA ARG A 71 -21.42 -21.14 17.89
C ARG A 71 -22.58 -20.55 17.09
N ILE A 72 -22.32 -19.53 16.27
CA ILE A 72 -23.34 -18.65 15.69
C ILE A 72 -23.68 -19.03 14.23
N LEU A 73 -22.75 -19.66 13.50
CA LEU A 73 -22.90 -19.96 12.08
C LEU A 73 -23.20 -21.43 11.82
N GLU A 74 -24.10 -21.67 10.86
CA GLU A 74 -24.44 -23.00 10.35
C GLU A 74 -23.21 -23.72 9.78
N ARG A 75 -23.00 -24.99 10.16
CA ARG A 75 -21.79 -25.75 9.78
C ARG A 75 -21.58 -25.81 8.26
N ASN A 76 -22.65 -26.07 7.51
CA ASN A 76 -22.63 -26.11 6.05
C ASN A 76 -22.31 -24.74 5.39
N ALA A 77 -22.53 -23.63 6.10
CA ALA A 77 -22.15 -22.30 5.62
C ALA A 77 -20.67 -22.02 5.92
N VAL A 78 -20.21 -22.40 7.12
CA VAL A 78 -18.79 -22.37 7.51
C VAL A 78 -17.94 -23.21 6.56
N ASP A 79 -18.35 -24.45 6.24
CA ASP A 79 -17.65 -25.33 5.29
C ASP A 79 -17.43 -24.67 3.93
N LYS A 80 -18.46 -23.99 3.41
CA LYS A 80 -18.39 -23.28 2.13
C LYS A 80 -17.48 -22.06 2.20
N GLU A 81 -17.56 -21.28 3.27
CA GLU A 81 -16.76 -20.06 3.41
C GLU A 81 -15.27 -20.38 3.63
N ILE A 82 -14.96 -21.45 4.37
CA ILE A 82 -13.60 -21.97 4.54
C ILE A 82 -13.05 -22.54 3.22
N ALA A 83 -13.84 -23.31 2.46
CA ALA A 83 -13.43 -23.80 1.14
C ALA A 83 -13.15 -22.64 0.16
N LYS A 84 -13.99 -21.59 0.21
CA LYS A 84 -13.81 -20.35 -0.55
C LYS A 84 -12.54 -19.59 -0.12
N ALA A 85 -12.27 -19.48 1.17
CA ALA A 85 -11.03 -18.87 1.69
C ALA A 85 -9.76 -19.62 1.24
N PHE A 86 -9.79 -20.96 1.14
CA PHE A 86 -8.69 -21.71 0.51
C PHE A 86 -8.60 -21.49 -1.01
N SER A 87 -9.74 -21.30 -1.70
CA SER A 87 -9.74 -21.11 -3.15
C SER A 87 -9.02 -19.83 -3.61
N VAL A 88 -8.99 -18.81 -2.75
CA VAL A 88 -8.20 -17.57 -2.93
C VAL A 88 -6.73 -17.87 -3.23
N TRP A 89 -6.14 -18.88 -2.58
CA TRP A 89 -4.73 -19.24 -2.76
C TRP A 89 -4.49 -20.27 -3.88
N SER A 90 -5.44 -21.19 -4.11
CA SER A 90 -5.36 -22.17 -5.21
C SER A 90 -5.79 -21.59 -6.57
N GLU A 91 -6.32 -20.38 -6.63
CA GLU A 91 -6.56 -19.66 -7.88
C GLU A 91 -5.23 -19.29 -8.56
N TYR A 92 -4.22 -18.88 -7.78
CA TYR A 92 -2.94 -18.33 -8.26
C TYR A 92 -1.75 -19.31 -8.21
N THR A 93 -1.95 -20.53 -7.68
CA THR A 93 -0.92 -21.56 -7.49
C THR A 93 -1.43 -22.97 -7.81
N ASP A 94 -0.53 -23.94 -7.92
CA ASP A 94 -0.86 -25.37 -8.01
C ASP A 94 -1.31 -26.00 -6.67
N LEU A 95 -1.50 -25.21 -5.61
CA LEU A 95 -1.96 -25.75 -4.34
C LEU A 95 -3.39 -26.29 -4.49
N SER A 96 -3.65 -27.48 -3.96
CA SER A 96 -4.98 -28.07 -3.91
C SER A 96 -5.35 -28.40 -2.48
N PHE A 97 -6.53 -27.97 -2.02
CA PHE A 97 -6.99 -28.14 -0.65
C PHE A 97 -8.15 -29.14 -0.60
N THR A 98 -7.93 -30.29 0.03
CA THR A 98 -8.97 -31.34 0.16
C THR A 98 -9.49 -31.42 1.60
N PRO A 99 -10.79 -31.15 1.86
CA PRO A 99 -11.37 -31.33 3.18
C PRO A 99 -11.42 -32.82 3.57
N LYS A 100 -11.09 -33.12 4.83
CA LYS A 100 -11.30 -34.43 5.46
C LYS A 100 -12.26 -34.32 6.64
N LYS A 101 -13.03 -35.38 6.87
CA LYS A 101 -13.95 -35.50 8.02
C LYS A 101 -13.28 -36.05 9.29
N SER A 102 -12.14 -36.72 9.15
CA SER A 102 -11.42 -37.37 10.26
C SER A 102 -9.97 -37.68 9.88
N GLY A 103 -9.18 -38.09 10.87
CA GLY A 103 -7.76 -38.44 10.72
C GLY A 103 -6.82 -37.23 10.73
N GLN A 104 -5.56 -37.47 10.39
CA GLN A 104 -4.53 -36.44 10.31
C GLN A 104 -4.64 -35.64 9.01
N VAL A 105 -4.37 -34.35 9.12
CA VAL A 105 -4.44 -33.33 8.06
C VAL A 105 -3.17 -32.48 8.08
N HIS A 106 -3.04 -31.58 7.12
CA HIS A 106 -1.97 -30.58 7.04
C HIS A 106 -2.35 -29.25 7.70
N ILE A 107 -3.65 -28.99 7.88
CA ILE A 107 -4.18 -27.74 8.47
C ILE A 107 -5.44 -28.12 9.27
N GLU A 108 -5.39 -28.04 10.59
CA GLU A 108 -6.53 -28.17 11.49
C GLU A 108 -7.13 -26.80 11.82
N ILE A 109 -8.44 -26.66 11.65
CA ILE A 109 -9.17 -25.42 11.89
C ILE A 109 -10.04 -25.58 13.14
N ARG A 110 -9.90 -24.64 14.09
CA ARG A 110 -10.66 -24.63 15.33
C ARG A 110 -11.20 -23.25 15.67
N PHE A 111 -12.41 -23.21 16.20
CA PHE A 111 -13.02 -22.01 16.77
C PHE A 111 -12.97 -22.16 18.29
N GLU A 112 -12.11 -21.38 18.94
CA GLU A 112 -11.71 -21.53 20.35
C GLU A 112 -11.97 -20.24 21.14
N LYS A 113 -11.69 -20.19 22.45
CA LYS A 113 -11.86 -18.98 23.26
C LYS A 113 -10.83 -18.90 24.36
N GLY A 114 -10.30 -17.72 24.65
CA GLY A 114 -9.34 -17.54 25.73
C GLY A 114 -8.15 -18.49 25.58
N GLU A 115 -7.76 -19.14 26.67
CA GLU A 115 -6.75 -20.21 26.65
C GLU A 115 -7.28 -21.50 26.00
N HIS A 116 -6.57 -21.96 24.97
CA HIS A 116 -6.99 -23.08 24.11
C HIS A 116 -5.87 -24.08 23.78
N GLY A 117 -4.79 -24.06 24.58
CA GLY A 117 -3.82 -25.14 24.70
C GLY A 117 -2.57 -25.01 23.82
N ASP A 118 -2.38 -23.86 23.17
CA ASP A 118 -1.24 -23.57 22.30
C ASP A 118 -0.29 -22.49 22.87
N GLY A 119 -0.72 -21.75 23.89
CA GLY A 119 0.06 -20.71 24.58
C GLY A 119 -0.23 -19.28 24.10
N ASP A 120 -1.09 -19.12 23.09
CA ASP A 120 -1.47 -17.83 22.51
C ASP A 120 -2.97 -17.52 22.79
N PRO A 121 -3.39 -17.31 24.05
CA PRO A 121 -4.80 -17.18 24.39
C PRO A 121 -5.43 -15.90 23.82
N PHE A 122 -6.65 -16.03 23.28
CA PHE A 122 -7.49 -14.93 22.79
C PHE A 122 -7.94 -13.99 23.92
N ASP A 123 -8.20 -12.74 23.56
CA ASP A 123 -8.48 -11.61 24.46
C ASP A 123 -9.97 -11.23 24.54
N GLY A 124 -10.79 -11.71 23.61
CA GLY A 124 -12.23 -11.43 23.56
C GLY A 124 -12.63 -10.49 22.42
N PRO A 125 -13.90 -10.05 22.39
CA PRO A 125 -14.46 -9.39 21.19
C PRO A 125 -13.72 -8.12 20.77
N GLY A 126 -13.29 -8.10 19.51
CA GLY A 126 -12.70 -6.97 18.79
C GLY A 126 -11.18 -6.87 18.88
N GLY A 127 -10.49 -7.71 19.65
CA GLY A 127 -9.03 -7.69 19.76
C GLY A 127 -8.36 -8.58 18.73
N THR A 128 -7.94 -9.75 19.20
CA THR A 128 -7.28 -10.80 18.42
C THR A 128 -8.34 -11.70 17.78
N LEU A 129 -8.63 -11.48 16.50
CA LEU A 129 -9.72 -12.18 15.80
C LEU A 129 -9.41 -13.66 15.56
N ALA A 130 -8.16 -13.96 15.23
CA ALA A 130 -7.66 -15.28 14.85
C ALA A 130 -6.13 -15.28 14.86
N HIS A 131 -5.54 -16.46 14.80
CA HIS A 131 -4.12 -16.67 14.46
C HIS A 131 -3.91 -18.02 13.78
N ALA A 132 -2.83 -18.15 13.02
CA ALA A 132 -2.43 -19.40 12.41
C ALA A 132 -0.93 -19.66 12.50
N TYR A 133 -0.59 -20.94 12.63
CA TYR A 133 0.77 -21.42 12.69
C TYR A 133 1.33 -21.61 11.28
N PHE A 134 2.60 -21.24 11.11
CA PHE A 134 3.33 -21.43 9.85
C PHE A 134 3.51 -22.93 9.51
N PRO A 135 3.79 -23.30 8.23
CA PRO A 135 3.98 -24.68 7.79
C PRO A 135 4.97 -25.51 8.62
N VAL A 136 6.03 -24.89 9.16
CA VAL A 136 7.02 -25.57 10.03
C VAL A 136 6.45 -26.02 11.39
N TYR A 137 5.37 -25.38 11.84
CA TYR A 137 4.69 -25.65 13.11
C TYR A 137 3.36 -26.40 12.94
N GLY A 138 2.99 -26.75 11.71
CA GLY A 138 1.82 -27.58 11.42
C GLY A 138 0.68 -26.90 10.66
N GLY A 139 0.74 -25.59 10.38
CA GLY A 139 -0.26 -24.92 9.55
C GLY A 139 -1.60 -24.59 10.22
N ASP A 140 -1.85 -25.07 11.43
CA ASP A 140 -3.16 -25.00 12.10
C ASP A 140 -3.64 -23.55 12.31
N ALA A 141 -4.95 -23.33 12.22
CA ALA A 141 -5.58 -22.02 12.29
C ALA A 141 -6.68 -21.97 13.35
N HIS A 142 -6.58 -21.03 14.28
CA HIS A 142 -7.51 -20.82 15.38
C HIS A 142 -8.24 -19.48 15.21
N PHE A 143 -9.54 -19.49 15.47
CA PHE A 143 -10.44 -18.33 15.35
C PHE A 143 -11.11 -18.08 16.70
N ASP A 144 -11.19 -16.83 17.17
CA ASP A 144 -11.85 -16.56 18.44
C ASP A 144 -13.38 -16.69 18.30
N ASP A 145 -13.96 -17.73 18.89
CA ASP A 145 -15.39 -17.97 18.99
C ASP A 145 -16.10 -17.00 19.97
N THR A 146 -15.41 -16.04 20.60
CA THR A 146 -16.09 -14.89 21.21
C THR A 146 -16.58 -13.87 20.16
N GLU A 147 -15.94 -13.82 18.99
CA GLU A 147 -16.28 -12.90 17.90
C GLU A 147 -17.69 -13.12 17.35
N HIS A 148 -18.27 -12.03 16.84
CA HIS A 148 -19.52 -12.10 16.08
C HIS A 148 -19.23 -12.47 14.62
N TRP A 149 -18.90 -13.75 14.40
CA TRP A 149 -18.64 -14.30 13.06
C TRP A 149 -19.86 -14.17 12.15
N THR A 150 -19.62 -13.64 10.94
CA THR A 150 -20.64 -13.42 9.92
C THR A 150 -20.15 -13.83 8.52
N ILE A 151 -21.11 -14.04 7.63
CA ILE A 151 -20.89 -14.35 6.21
C ILE A 151 -21.67 -13.30 5.40
N ASN A 152 -21.00 -12.72 4.39
CA ASN A 152 -21.56 -11.70 3.49
C ASN A 152 -22.23 -10.50 4.20
N SER A 153 -21.67 -10.06 5.34
CA SER A 153 -22.18 -8.97 6.17
C SER A 153 -21.09 -7.94 6.46
N TYR A 154 -21.45 -6.65 6.39
CA TYR A 154 -20.63 -5.53 6.84
C TYR A 154 -20.69 -5.28 8.37
N ARG A 155 -21.57 -6.00 9.08
CA ARG A 155 -21.72 -5.93 10.54
C ARG A 155 -21.15 -7.20 11.15
N GLY A 156 -20.26 -7.07 12.13
CA GLY A 156 -19.52 -8.18 12.74
C GLY A 156 -18.22 -8.51 12.02
N THR A 157 -17.64 -9.65 12.38
CA THR A 157 -16.35 -10.11 11.90
C THR A 157 -16.56 -11.08 10.75
N ASN A 158 -16.01 -10.79 9.58
CA ASN A 158 -16.28 -11.53 8.35
C ASN A 158 -15.38 -12.77 8.27
N LEU A 159 -15.98 -13.95 8.30
CA LEU A 159 -15.23 -15.20 8.34
C LEU A 159 -14.36 -15.42 7.08
N PHE A 160 -14.84 -15.02 5.90
CA PHE A 160 -14.12 -15.25 4.64
C PHE A 160 -12.76 -14.57 4.60
N GLN A 161 -12.71 -13.26 4.88
CA GLN A 161 -11.46 -12.50 4.79
C GLN A 161 -10.49 -12.82 5.92
N VAL A 162 -10.97 -13.05 7.16
CA VAL A 162 -10.10 -13.48 8.24
C VAL A 162 -9.54 -14.88 7.94
N ALA A 163 -10.38 -15.83 7.51
CA ALA A 163 -9.88 -17.17 7.17
C ALA A 163 -8.92 -17.17 5.97
N ALA A 164 -9.15 -16.32 4.96
CA ALA A 164 -8.22 -16.18 3.84
C ALA A 164 -6.85 -15.67 4.33
N HIS A 165 -6.83 -14.67 5.23
CA HIS A 165 -5.61 -14.13 5.85
C HIS A 165 -4.87 -15.21 6.66
N GLU A 166 -5.56 -15.88 7.59
CA GLU A 166 -4.95 -16.95 8.39
C GLU A 166 -4.39 -18.08 7.52
N PHE A 167 -5.05 -18.43 6.42
CA PHE A 167 -4.51 -19.44 5.50
C PHE A 167 -3.27 -18.97 4.73
N GLY A 168 -3.04 -17.66 4.59
CA GLY A 168 -1.74 -17.16 4.13
C GLY A 168 -0.60 -17.50 5.11
N HIS A 169 -0.85 -17.36 6.43
CA HIS A 169 0.07 -17.83 7.47
C HIS A 169 0.24 -19.35 7.45
N SER A 170 -0.85 -20.12 7.37
CA SER A 170 -0.82 -21.59 7.20
C SER A 170 -0.04 -22.04 5.96
N LEU A 171 0.17 -21.14 4.99
CA LEU A 171 0.93 -21.37 3.77
C LEU A 171 2.35 -20.79 3.79
N GLY A 172 2.74 -19.99 4.79
CA GLY A 172 4.11 -19.49 4.98
C GLY A 172 4.33 -17.99 4.79
N LEU A 173 3.27 -17.24 4.49
CA LEU A 173 3.32 -15.77 4.39
C LEU A 173 3.31 -15.15 5.79
N SER A 174 4.14 -14.16 6.06
CA SER A 174 4.02 -13.33 7.27
C SER A 174 3.11 -12.12 7.00
N HIS A 175 2.93 -11.22 7.98
CA HIS A 175 2.20 -9.98 7.73
C HIS A 175 2.91 -9.08 6.72
N SER A 176 2.11 -8.44 5.86
CA SER A 176 2.54 -7.36 4.97
C SER A 176 2.32 -5.99 5.63
N ASP A 177 3.19 -5.03 5.36
CA ASP A 177 3.01 -3.62 5.71
C ASP A 177 2.21 -2.85 4.64
N ILE A 178 1.90 -3.49 3.50
CA ILE A 178 1.02 -2.93 2.46
C ILE A 178 -0.44 -3.00 2.94
N LYS A 179 -1.01 -1.85 3.30
CA LYS A 179 -2.37 -1.74 3.89
C LYS A 179 -3.51 -2.26 2.99
N SER A 180 -3.28 -2.44 1.69
CA SER A 180 -4.24 -3.05 0.75
C SER A 180 -4.14 -4.57 0.65
N ALA A 181 -3.04 -5.18 1.10
CA ALA A 181 -2.83 -6.63 1.09
C ALA A 181 -3.85 -7.37 1.97
N LEU A 182 -4.21 -8.58 1.57
CA LEU A 182 -4.92 -9.51 2.45
C LEU A 182 -4.09 -9.77 3.70
N MET A 183 -2.78 -9.97 3.54
CA MET A 183 -1.84 -10.23 4.65
C MET A 183 -1.50 -8.99 5.52
N ALA A 184 -2.18 -7.85 5.36
CA ALA A 184 -2.06 -6.74 6.29
C ALA A 184 -2.65 -7.13 7.68
N PRO A 185 -2.01 -6.78 8.81
CA PRO A 185 -2.37 -7.29 10.14
C PRO A 185 -3.77 -6.86 10.62
N PHE A 186 -4.20 -5.64 10.25
CA PHE A 186 -5.42 -5.02 10.77
C PHE A 186 -6.63 -5.40 9.91
N TYR A 187 -7.73 -5.78 10.56
CA TYR A 187 -8.98 -6.16 9.91
C TYR A 187 -9.68 -4.94 9.30
N ARG A 188 -9.99 -5.04 8.01
CA ARG A 188 -10.57 -3.93 7.20
C ARG A 188 -12.08 -4.01 7.02
N GLY A 189 -12.77 -4.95 7.67
CA GLY A 189 -14.18 -5.21 7.41
C GLY A 189 -14.43 -6.09 6.18
N TYR A 190 -15.71 -6.29 5.86
CA TYR A 190 -16.13 -7.08 4.69
C TYR A 190 -16.07 -6.27 3.39
N ASP A 191 -15.45 -6.83 2.36
CA ASP A 191 -15.50 -6.37 0.97
C ASP A 191 -16.17 -7.46 0.09
N PRO A 192 -17.33 -7.18 -0.54
CA PRO A 192 -17.97 -8.13 -1.45
C PRO A 192 -17.23 -8.30 -2.78
N ASN A 193 -16.34 -7.37 -3.15
CA ASN A 193 -15.55 -7.40 -4.38
C ASN A 193 -14.08 -7.79 -4.12
N PHE A 194 -13.83 -8.47 -3.00
CA PHE A 194 -12.50 -8.87 -2.56
C PHE A 194 -11.65 -9.51 -3.67
N MET A 195 -10.43 -9.00 -3.83
CA MET A 195 -9.36 -9.55 -4.66
C MET A 195 -8.07 -9.56 -3.84
N LEU A 196 -7.15 -10.49 -4.13
CA LEU A 196 -5.80 -10.46 -3.55
C LEU A 196 -5.03 -9.25 -4.07
N ASP A 197 -4.16 -8.67 -3.23
CA ASP A 197 -3.17 -7.71 -3.71
C ASP A 197 -2.06 -8.44 -4.47
N SER A 198 -1.43 -7.69 -5.37
CA SER A 198 -0.17 -8.08 -6.01
C SER A 198 0.91 -8.53 -5.02
N ASP A 199 0.97 -7.99 -3.80
CA ASP A 199 1.91 -8.44 -2.77
C ASP A 199 1.60 -9.87 -2.29
N ASP A 200 0.33 -10.17 -2.01
CA ASP A 200 -0.12 -11.49 -1.59
C ASP A 200 0.17 -12.54 -2.69
N ILE A 201 -0.12 -12.19 -3.96
CA ILE A 201 0.12 -13.05 -5.13
C ILE A 201 1.62 -13.31 -5.33
N GLN A 202 2.46 -12.28 -5.26
CA GLN A 202 3.92 -12.44 -5.37
C GLN A 202 4.48 -13.26 -4.21
N GLY A 203 4.01 -13.03 -2.98
CA GLY A 203 4.40 -13.80 -1.80
C GLY A 203 4.08 -15.29 -1.93
N ILE A 204 2.85 -15.65 -2.31
CA ILE A 204 2.44 -17.05 -2.42
C ILE A 204 3.12 -17.76 -3.61
N GLN A 205 3.28 -17.07 -4.75
CA GLN A 205 3.98 -17.63 -5.91
C GLN A 205 5.48 -17.78 -5.67
N ALA A 206 6.11 -16.94 -4.84
CA ALA A 206 7.50 -17.12 -4.44
C ALA A 206 7.72 -18.38 -3.56
N LEU A 207 6.68 -18.90 -2.91
CA LEU A 207 6.74 -20.15 -2.14
C LEU A 207 6.38 -21.39 -2.96
N TYR A 208 5.38 -21.30 -3.84
CA TYR A 208 4.76 -22.47 -4.49
C TYR A 208 4.83 -22.51 -6.02
N GLY A 209 5.28 -21.42 -6.64
CA GLY A 209 5.23 -21.17 -8.08
C GLY A 209 3.85 -20.67 -8.54
N PRO A 210 3.77 -20.09 -9.75
CA PRO A 210 2.51 -19.82 -10.40
C PRO A 210 1.78 -21.13 -10.73
N LYS A 211 0.48 -21.02 -11.02
CA LYS A 211 -0.37 -22.14 -11.43
C LYS A 211 0.03 -22.64 -12.83
N THR A 212 0.08 -23.96 -12.98
CA THR A 212 0.34 -24.65 -14.23
C THR A 212 -0.95 -24.91 -15.00
N GLU A 213 -0.90 -24.74 -16.32
CA GLU A 213 -1.99 -25.11 -17.23
C GLU A 213 -1.76 -26.57 -17.70
N ASP A 214 -2.65 -27.48 -17.31
CA ASP A 214 -2.52 -28.92 -17.58
C ASP A 214 -3.08 -29.25 -18.99
N GLU A 215 -2.22 -29.67 -19.92
CA GLU A 215 -2.63 -30.07 -21.28
C GLU A 215 -3.30 -31.46 -21.28
N GLY A 216 -4.64 -31.51 -21.39
CA GLY A 216 -5.34 -32.81 -21.36
C GLY A 216 -6.79 -32.85 -21.85
N THR A 217 -6.99 -33.06 -23.16
CA THR A 217 -8.22 -33.59 -23.80
C THR A 217 -9.55 -32.82 -23.63
N GLY A 218 -9.97 -32.19 -24.73
CA GLY A 218 -11.00 -32.90 -25.52
C GLY A 218 -12.44 -32.38 -25.56
N THR A 219 -12.81 -31.29 -24.89
CA THR A 219 -13.88 -30.40 -25.42
C THR A 219 -13.44 -28.95 -25.28
N LYS A 220 -13.45 -28.20 -26.39
CA LYS A 220 -13.02 -26.79 -26.39
C LYS A 220 -14.09 -25.86 -25.79
N HIS A 221 -14.41 -26.03 -24.52
CA HIS A 221 -14.72 -24.88 -23.68
C HIS A 221 -13.41 -24.21 -23.30
N HIS A 222 -12.87 -23.52 -24.29
CA HIS A 222 -11.80 -22.56 -24.14
C HIS A 222 -12.32 -21.49 -23.17
N ARG A 223 -11.98 -21.62 -21.88
CA ARG A 223 -11.96 -20.46 -20.98
C ARG A 223 -10.63 -19.72 -21.16
N THR A 224 -10.36 -19.39 -22.41
CA THR A 224 -9.90 -18.05 -22.74
C THR A 224 -10.54 -17.06 -21.77
N THR A 225 -9.72 -16.34 -21.01
CA THR A 225 -10.00 -14.94 -20.68
C THR A 225 -9.81 -14.07 -21.93
N VAL A 226 -10.53 -14.47 -22.99
CA VAL A 226 -11.46 -13.56 -23.64
C VAL A 226 -12.42 -13.13 -22.52
N SER A 227 -11.94 -12.17 -21.71
CA SER A 227 -12.70 -10.93 -21.49
C SER A 227 -13.42 -10.65 -22.80
N PRO A 228 -14.74 -10.39 -22.79
CA PRO A 228 -15.52 -10.29 -24.01
C PRO A 228 -14.79 -9.42 -25.04
N ASN A 229 -15.02 -9.65 -26.33
CA ASN A 229 -14.60 -8.70 -27.38
C ASN A 229 -15.37 -7.36 -27.21
N GLY A 230 -15.17 -6.68 -26.09
CA GLY A 230 -15.11 -5.24 -26.05
C GLY A 230 -13.88 -4.88 -26.88
N GLU A 231 -14.15 -4.11 -27.91
CA GLU A 231 -13.14 -3.52 -28.76
C GLU A 231 -12.10 -2.81 -27.87
N GLU A 232 -10.81 -2.97 -28.19
CA GLU A 232 -9.75 -2.23 -27.50
C GLU A 232 -10.10 -0.73 -27.52
N ASP A 233 -9.94 -0.02 -26.40
CA ASP A 233 -10.34 1.38 -26.34
C ASP A 233 -9.60 2.19 -27.42
N PRO A 234 -10.30 2.73 -28.44
CA PRO A 234 -9.63 3.23 -29.64
C PRO A 234 -8.85 4.51 -29.36
N LEU A 235 -9.08 5.19 -28.24
CA LEU A 235 -8.38 6.42 -27.87
C LEU A 235 -7.13 6.09 -27.05
N LEU A 236 -7.26 5.29 -25.98
CA LEU A 236 -6.14 4.92 -25.10
C LEU A 236 -5.21 3.85 -25.71
N CYS A 237 -5.68 3.03 -26.64
CA CYS A 237 -4.85 2.05 -27.32
C CYS A 237 -4.15 2.59 -28.58
N THR A 238 -4.69 3.65 -29.20
CA THR A 238 -3.98 4.38 -30.27
C THR A 238 -2.94 5.34 -29.69
N ASP A 239 -3.29 6.06 -28.61
CA ASP A 239 -2.36 6.93 -27.89
C ASP A 239 -2.56 6.76 -26.36
N PRO A 240 -1.68 5.98 -25.69
CA PRO A 240 -1.77 5.75 -24.25
C PRO A 240 -1.26 6.93 -23.40
N LYS A 241 -0.96 8.10 -23.99
CA LYS A 241 -0.73 9.30 -23.19
C LYS A 241 -2.05 9.77 -22.55
N ILE A 242 -1.99 10.16 -21.29
CA ILE A 242 -3.11 10.72 -20.51
C ILE A 242 -2.77 12.14 -20.02
N ASP A 243 -3.77 12.89 -19.58
CA ASP A 243 -3.61 14.23 -19.00
C ASP A 243 -3.49 14.19 -17.46
N THR A 244 -4.20 13.26 -16.80
CA THR A 244 -4.02 12.97 -15.37
C THR A 244 -4.66 11.62 -15.02
N MET A 245 -4.29 11.03 -13.87
CA MET A 245 -4.96 9.87 -13.28
C MET A 245 -5.05 10.04 -11.76
N PHE A 246 -6.13 9.57 -11.13
CA PHE A 246 -6.30 9.61 -9.67
C PHE A 246 -7.19 8.46 -9.18
N ASN A 247 -7.12 8.14 -7.88
CA ASN A 247 -8.14 7.30 -7.21
C ASN A 247 -9.15 8.18 -6.49
N SER A 248 -10.43 7.86 -6.61
CA SER A 248 -11.49 8.51 -5.84
C SER A 248 -11.56 7.98 -4.39
N ALA A 249 -12.30 8.68 -3.53
CA ALA A 249 -12.47 8.29 -2.13
C ALA A 249 -13.17 6.93 -1.98
N GLU A 250 -13.94 6.50 -2.99
CA GLU A 250 -14.61 5.19 -3.05
C GLU A 250 -13.70 4.08 -3.63
N GLY A 251 -12.38 4.29 -3.74
CA GLY A 251 -11.41 3.28 -4.17
C GLY A 251 -11.35 3.04 -5.68
N HIS A 252 -11.94 3.90 -6.50
CA HIS A 252 -11.96 3.74 -7.96
C HIS A 252 -10.87 4.56 -8.65
N THR A 253 -10.05 3.93 -9.50
CA THR A 253 -9.07 4.61 -10.34
C THR A 253 -9.72 5.18 -11.60
N TYR A 254 -9.43 6.44 -11.92
CA TYR A 254 -9.88 7.11 -13.14
C TYR A 254 -8.71 7.75 -13.89
N ALA A 255 -8.64 7.50 -15.20
CA ALA A 255 -7.74 8.20 -16.13
C ALA A 255 -8.52 9.27 -16.91
N PHE A 256 -7.91 10.42 -17.16
CA PHE A 256 -8.49 11.56 -17.86
C PHE A 256 -7.62 11.90 -19.08
N LYS A 257 -8.27 12.23 -20.21
CA LYS A 257 -7.62 12.65 -21.45
C LYS A 257 -8.60 13.46 -22.30
N ASP A 258 -8.19 14.64 -22.74
CA ASP A 258 -9.02 15.60 -23.45
C ASP A 258 -10.33 15.89 -22.70
N GLU A 259 -11.48 15.83 -23.36
CA GLU A 259 -12.81 16.01 -22.74
C GLU A 259 -13.35 14.72 -22.08
N HIS A 260 -12.56 13.65 -22.07
CA HIS A 260 -12.99 12.30 -21.70
C HIS A 260 -12.31 11.79 -20.43
N TYR A 261 -12.99 10.86 -19.78
CA TYR A 261 -12.42 10.07 -18.71
C TYR A 261 -12.85 8.60 -18.79
N TRP A 262 -12.05 7.74 -18.18
CA TRP A 262 -12.20 6.29 -18.11
C TRP A 262 -12.17 5.86 -16.65
N LYS A 263 -13.00 4.89 -16.28
CA LYS A 263 -12.80 4.11 -15.05
C LYS A 263 -11.92 2.91 -15.40
N LEU A 264 -10.87 2.69 -14.64
CA LEU A 264 -10.02 1.51 -14.81
C LEU A 264 -10.52 0.32 -13.97
N THR A 265 -10.19 -0.87 -14.43
CA THR A 265 -10.35 -2.16 -13.74
C THR A 265 -8.99 -2.85 -13.67
N ALA A 266 -8.92 -4.06 -13.08
CA ALA A 266 -7.70 -4.86 -13.09
C ALA A 266 -7.21 -5.22 -14.51
N ASP A 267 -8.12 -5.31 -15.49
CA ASP A 267 -7.84 -5.79 -16.85
C ASP A 267 -7.77 -4.66 -17.91
N GLY A 268 -7.96 -3.38 -17.50
CA GLY A 268 -7.94 -2.23 -18.41
C GLY A 268 -9.12 -1.28 -18.21
N VAL A 269 -9.83 -0.96 -19.29
CA VAL A 269 -10.97 -0.02 -19.30
C VAL A 269 -12.29 -0.70 -18.90
N ALA A 270 -13.04 -0.09 -17.98
CA ALA A 270 -14.38 -0.55 -17.63
C ALA A 270 -15.39 -0.34 -18.78
N SER A 271 -16.38 -1.23 -18.90
CA SER A 271 -17.44 -1.09 -19.91
C SER A 271 -18.28 0.18 -19.73
N GLY A 272 -18.71 0.78 -20.85
CA GLY A 272 -19.47 2.03 -20.87
C GLY A 272 -18.62 3.28 -20.65
N TYR A 273 -17.35 3.22 -21.07
CA TYR A 273 -16.37 4.31 -21.15
C TYR A 273 -15.78 4.35 -22.58
N PRO A 274 -15.20 5.47 -23.05
CA PRO A 274 -15.06 6.77 -22.38
C PRO A 274 -16.38 7.44 -22.03
N ARG A 275 -16.32 8.42 -21.12
CA ARG A 275 -17.43 9.35 -20.85
C ARG A 275 -16.91 10.78 -20.83
N LEU A 276 -17.76 11.74 -21.20
CA LEU A 276 -17.43 13.17 -21.06
C LEU A 276 -17.27 13.55 -19.60
N ILE A 277 -16.20 14.29 -19.30
CA ILE A 277 -15.88 14.81 -17.95
C ILE A 277 -17.05 15.68 -17.45
N SER A 278 -17.50 16.63 -18.27
CA SER A 278 -18.57 17.58 -17.98
C SER A 278 -19.92 16.95 -17.61
N ASN A 279 -20.20 15.72 -18.09
CA ASN A 279 -21.41 14.97 -17.76
C ASN A 279 -21.37 14.36 -16.35
N SER A 280 -20.18 14.07 -15.82
CA SER A 280 -19.98 13.48 -14.48
C SER A 280 -19.57 14.49 -13.42
N TRP A 281 -18.61 15.36 -13.72
CA TRP A 281 -18.16 16.45 -12.86
C TRP A 281 -18.64 17.76 -13.49
N LYS A 282 -19.90 18.10 -13.23
CA LYS A 282 -20.51 19.33 -13.76
C LYS A 282 -19.66 20.55 -13.34
N GLY A 283 -19.28 21.39 -14.31
CA GLY A 283 -18.45 22.57 -14.09
C GLY A 283 -16.94 22.32 -14.06
N LEU A 284 -16.49 21.06 -14.21
CA LEU A 284 -15.09 20.71 -14.43
C LEU A 284 -14.79 20.74 -15.95
N PRO A 285 -13.74 21.44 -16.41
CA PRO A 285 -13.33 21.45 -17.82
C PRO A 285 -12.62 20.15 -18.23
N GLY A 286 -12.46 19.91 -19.54
CA GLY A 286 -11.53 18.91 -20.05
C GLY A 286 -10.06 19.36 -20.00
N LYS A 287 -9.15 18.44 -20.36
CA LYS A 287 -7.68 18.57 -20.27
C LYS A 287 -7.27 19.03 -18.88
N ILE A 288 -7.47 18.18 -17.87
CA ILE A 288 -7.10 18.47 -16.48
C ILE A 288 -5.61 18.19 -16.30
N ASP A 289 -4.87 19.20 -15.84
CA ASP A 289 -3.40 19.13 -15.76
C ASP A 289 -2.94 18.23 -14.60
N ALA A 290 -3.70 18.14 -13.51
CA ALA A 290 -3.44 17.19 -12.41
C ALA A 290 -4.69 16.94 -11.55
N ALA A 291 -4.73 15.79 -10.86
CA ALA A 291 -5.78 15.49 -9.88
C ALA A 291 -5.29 14.57 -8.76
N PHE A 292 -5.82 14.73 -7.54
CA PHE A 292 -5.65 13.77 -6.44
C PHE A 292 -6.86 13.78 -5.49
N THR A 293 -7.07 12.67 -4.77
CA THR A 293 -7.98 12.63 -3.62
C THR A 293 -7.18 12.64 -2.33
N TYR A 294 -7.54 13.53 -1.40
CA TYR A 294 -6.87 13.62 -0.11
C TYR A 294 -7.59 12.78 0.96
N LYS A 295 -6.91 12.52 2.09
CA LYS A 295 -7.42 11.72 3.22
C LYS A 295 -8.72 12.23 3.86
N ASN A 296 -9.18 13.43 3.49
CA ASN A 296 -10.48 13.99 3.88
C ASN A 296 -11.64 13.57 2.95
N GLY A 297 -11.41 12.65 2.00
CA GLY A 297 -12.40 12.18 1.03
C GLY A 297 -12.73 13.17 -0.10
N LYS A 298 -11.98 14.28 -0.22
CA LYS A 298 -12.18 15.29 -1.26
C LYS A 298 -11.20 15.10 -2.40
N THR A 299 -11.71 15.14 -3.62
CA THR A 299 -10.91 15.14 -4.85
C THR A 299 -10.68 16.56 -5.30
N TYR A 300 -9.43 16.87 -5.65
CA TYR A 300 -8.95 18.15 -6.13
C TYR A 300 -8.48 17.98 -7.56
N PHE A 301 -8.95 18.82 -8.48
CA PHE A 301 -8.57 18.84 -9.88
C PHE A 301 -7.98 20.21 -10.22
N PHE A 302 -6.94 20.25 -11.06
CA PHE A 302 -6.18 21.46 -11.36
C PHE A 302 -6.14 21.72 -12.85
N LYS A 303 -6.27 22.99 -13.26
CA LYS A 303 -6.13 23.43 -14.64
C LYS A 303 -5.71 24.89 -14.69
N GLY A 304 -4.57 25.18 -15.32
CA GLY A 304 -4.02 26.53 -15.38
C GLY A 304 -3.70 27.08 -13.98
N SER A 305 -4.17 28.29 -13.67
CA SER A 305 -4.07 28.87 -12.32
C SER A 305 -5.13 28.38 -11.33
N LYS A 306 -6.05 27.51 -11.76
CA LYS A 306 -7.28 27.20 -11.04
C LYS A 306 -7.34 25.77 -10.54
N TYR A 307 -8.03 25.59 -9.42
CA TYR A 307 -8.41 24.27 -8.91
C TYR A 307 -9.90 24.19 -8.59
N TRP A 308 -10.43 22.98 -8.69
CA TRP A 308 -11.79 22.59 -8.34
C TRP A 308 -11.74 21.55 -7.22
N ARG A 309 -12.78 21.52 -6.38
CA ARG A 309 -12.92 20.52 -5.32
C ARG A 309 -14.26 19.80 -5.39
N PHE A 310 -14.24 18.48 -5.26
CA PHE A 310 -15.40 17.62 -5.34
C PHE A 310 -15.45 16.62 -4.17
N VAL A 311 -16.66 16.19 -3.82
CA VAL A 311 -16.91 14.99 -3.01
C VAL A 311 -17.61 13.98 -3.92
N GLY A 312 -16.90 12.90 -4.24
CA GLY A 312 -17.27 11.98 -5.33
C GLY A 312 -17.40 12.72 -6.67
N LYS A 313 -18.63 12.92 -7.13
CA LYS A 313 -18.98 13.65 -8.37
C LYS A 313 -19.69 14.99 -8.16
N ARG A 314 -19.92 15.42 -6.91
CA ARG A 314 -20.58 16.69 -6.59
C ARG A 314 -19.56 17.75 -6.22
N MET A 315 -19.65 18.94 -6.84
CA MET A 315 -18.77 20.08 -6.51
C MET A 315 -18.97 20.50 -5.05
N ASP A 316 -17.88 20.77 -4.34
CA ASP A 316 -17.85 20.98 -2.90
C ASP A 316 -17.87 22.46 -2.51
N GLY A 317 -18.99 23.13 -2.84
CA GLY A 317 -19.17 24.57 -2.68
C GLY A 317 -18.77 25.35 -3.94
N GLU A 318 -18.43 26.63 -3.77
CA GLU A 318 -18.09 27.51 -4.88
C GLU A 318 -16.65 27.29 -5.37
N TYR A 319 -16.54 26.77 -6.59
CA TYR A 319 -15.32 26.46 -7.32
C TYR A 319 -15.50 26.77 -8.81
N PRO A 320 -14.43 27.06 -9.59
CA PRO A 320 -13.02 27.02 -9.20
C PRO A 320 -12.56 28.14 -8.26
N LYS A 321 -11.36 27.95 -7.68
CA LYS A 321 -10.58 28.98 -6.97
C LYS A 321 -9.15 29.02 -7.52
N GLU A 322 -8.42 30.09 -7.27
CA GLU A 322 -7.01 30.17 -7.68
C GLU A 322 -6.13 29.27 -6.79
N ILE A 323 -5.12 28.63 -7.39
CA ILE A 323 -4.15 27.76 -6.72
C ILE A 323 -3.43 28.52 -5.61
N SER A 324 -3.12 29.80 -5.81
CA SER A 324 -2.51 30.68 -4.81
C SER A 324 -3.30 30.81 -3.50
N GLU A 325 -4.63 30.69 -3.54
CA GLU A 325 -5.52 30.77 -2.37
C GLU A 325 -5.59 29.44 -1.60
N GLY A 326 -5.73 28.33 -2.31
CA GLY A 326 -5.95 27.01 -1.71
C GLY A 326 -4.68 26.21 -1.43
N PHE A 327 -3.63 26.49 -2.21
CA PHE A 327 -2.36 25.77 -2.27
C PHE A 327 -1.19 26.76 -2.34
N THR A 328 -1.19 27.78 -1.47
CA THR A 328 -0.17 28.83 -1.41
C THR A 328 1.25 28.25 -1.42
N GLY A 329 2.09 28.73 -2.34
CA GLY A 329 3.46 28.23 -2.57
C GLY A 329 3.59 27.18 -3.69
N ILE A 330 2.47 26.71 -4.25
CA ILE A 330 2.44 25.85 -5.46
C ILE A 330 2.24 26.75 -6.70
N PRO A 331 2.97 26.50 -7.81
CA PRO A 331 2.83 27.28 -9.04
C PRO A 331 1.60 26.87 -9.86
N ASP A 332 1.23 27.73 -10.81
CA ASP A 332 0.18 27.45 -11.80
C ASP A 332 0.64 26.47 -12.90
N ASN A 333 -0.31 25.82 -13.56
CA ASN A 333 -0.11 24.85 -14.66
C ASN A 333 0.84 23.71 -14.21
N ILE A 334 0.53 23.05 -13.10
CA ILE A 334 1.26 21.85 -12.63
C ILE A 334 1.07 20.69 -13.60
N ASP A 335 2.06 19.82 -13.75
CA ASP A 335 2.02 18.72 -14.73
C ASP A 335 1.53 17.40 -14.09
N ALA A 336 1.71 17.24 -12.77
CA ALA A 336 1.17 16.11 -12.01
C ALA A 336 1.05 16.44 -10.51
N ALA A 337 0.22 15.67 -9.79
CA ALA A 337 0.14 15.73 -8.33
C ALA A 337 -0.16 14.35 -7.74
N THR A 338 0.38 14.03 -6.56
CA THR A 338 0.07 12.79 -5.82
C THR A 338 0.05 13.01 -4.31
N VAL A 339 -0.60 12.10 -3.58
CA VAL A 339 -0.46 11.99 -2.11
C VAL A 339 0.54 10.88 -1.84
N TRP A 340 1.77 11.23 -1.51
CA TRP A 340 2.86 10.26 -1.47
C TRP A 340 2.77 9.33 -0.26
N THR A 341 2.92 8.03 -0.48
CA THR A 341 2.71 6.99 0.54
C THR A 341 3.73 7.01 1.67
N GLY A 342 4.97 7.43 1.40
CA GLY A 342 6.04 7.46 2.41
C GLY A 342 5.80 8.44 3.58
N ASN A 343 4.98 9.49 3.43
CA ASN A 343 4.69 10.44 4.51
C ASN A 343 3.29 11.10 4.49
N GLY A 344 2.42 10.71 3.56
CA GLY A 344 1.04 11.21 3.44
C GLY A 344 0.92 12.69 3.06
N LYS A 345 2.00 13.35 2.63
CA LYS A 345 1.98 14.74 2.16
C LYS A 345 1.62 14.81 0.66
N ILE A 346 1.17 15.97 0.22
CA ILE A 346 0.81 16.20 -1.18
C ILE A 346 2.08 16.66 -1.91
N TYR A 347 2.37 16.06 -3.05
CA TYR A 347 3.50 16.40 -3.90
C TYR A 347 2.99 16.89 -5.25
N PHE A 348 3.52 18.03 -5.70
CA PHE A 348 3.19 18.67 -6.96
C PHE A 348 4.43 18.69 -7.84
N TYR A 349 4.29 18.38 -9.13
CA TYR A 349 5.38 18.27 -10.09
C TYR A 349 5.14 19.25 -11.24
N LYS A 350 6.19 19.94 -11.70
CA LYS A 350 6.14 20.88 -12.82
C LYS A 350 7.52 21.05 -13.46
N GLY A 351 7.62 20.79 -14.76
CA GLY A 351 8.88 20.80 -15.50
C GLY A 351 9.89 19.85 -14.86
N THR A 352 11.04 20.39 -14.44
CA THR A 352 12.11 19.63 -13.78
C THR A 352 12.04 19.67 -12.25
N LYS A 353 10.93 20.15 -11.68
CA LYS A 353 10.82 20.54 -10.26
C LYS A 353 9.63 19.91 -9.57
N PHE A 354 9.74 19.74 -8.25
CA PHE A 354 8.63 19.34 -7.39
C PHE A 354 8.56 20.16 -6.10
N TRP A 355 7.35 20.20 -5.52
CA TRP A 355 7.02 20.89 -4.28
C TRP A 355 6.33 19.91 -3.33
N ARG A 356 6.71 19.91 -2.05
CA ARG A 356 5.97 19.21 -0.99
C ARG A 356 5.03 20.20 -0.28
N PHE A 357 3.75 19.89 -0.28
CA PHE A 357 2.69 20.66 0.37
C PHE A 357 2.15 19.90 1.59
N ASP A 358 2.18 20.56 2.75
CA ASP A 358 1.61 20.08 3.99
C ASP A 358 0.48 21.02 4.46
N PRO A 359 -0.80 20.62 4.35
CA PRO A 359 -1.91 21.48 4.74
C PRO A 359 -1.93 21.80 6.25
N ALA A 360 -1.16 21.08 7.07
CA ALA A 360 -1.00 21.36 8.50
C ALA A 360 0.05 22.46 8.81
N GLN A 361 0.97 22.77 7.89
CA GLN A 361 2.05 23.74 8.14
C GLN A 361 1.68 25.16 7.68
N ARG A 362 2.31 26.17 8.29
CA ARG A 362 2.19 27.59 7.92
C ARG A 362 3.60 28.20 7.92
N PRO A 363 4.20 28.48 6.74
CA PRO A 363 3.69 28.23 5.40
C PRO A 363 3.52 26.73 5.09
N PRO A 364 2.56 26.34 4.22
CA PRO A 364 2.31 24.93 3.88
C PRO A 364 3.37 24.32 2.94
N VAL A 365 4.24 25.15 2.37
CA VAL A 365 5.41 24.77 1.58
C VAL A 365 6.65 25.35 2.28
N LYS A 366 7.64 24.52 2.59
CA LYS A 366 8.92 24.98 3.17
C LYS A 366 9.73 25.78 2.15
N SER A 367 10.52 26.75 2.61
CA SER A 367 11.40 27.60 1.78
C SER A 367 12.48 26.83 1.00
N THR A 368 12.76 25.58 1.38
CA THR A 368 13.67 24.66 0.69
C THR A 368 13.07 24.00 -0.57
N TYR A 369 11.86 24.39 -0.98
CA TYR A 369 11.20 23.98 -2.22
C TYR A 369 11.09 25.14 -3.22
N PRO A 370 11.10 24.87 -4.54
CA PRO A 370 11.14 23.56 -5.18
C PRO A 370 12.47 22.81 -5.09
N LYS A 371 12.39 21.47 -5.10
CA LYS A 371 13.53 20.56 -5.32
C LYS A 371 13.45 19.97 -6.75
N LEU A 372 14.53 19.38 -7.26
CA LEU A 372 14.57 18.81 -8.62
C LEU A 372 13.94 17.40 -8.66
N ILE A 373 13.24 17.07 -9.75
CA ILE A 373 12.64 15.72 -9.93
C ILE A 373 13.73 14.64 -9.97
N SER A 374 14.95 14.97 -10.40
CA SER A 374 16.12 14.07 -10.35
C SER A 374 16.43 13.48 -8.97
N ASN A 375 15.93 14.10 -7.88
CA ASN A 375 16.05 13.53 -6.54
C ASN A 375 15.20 12.24 -6.37
N TRP A 376 14.17 12.05 -7.20
CA TRP A 376 13.40 10.82 -7.35
C TRP A 376 14.11 9.95 -8.39
N GLU A 377 15.08 9.16 -7.95
CA GLU A 377 16.04 8.50 -8.83
C GLU A 377 15.35 7.66 -9.93
N GLY A 378 15.70 7.92 -11.19
CA GLY A 378 15.16 7.21 -12.36
C GLY A 378 13.84 7.76 -12.94
N LEU A 379 13.21 8.77 -12.32
CA LEU A 379 12.04 9.43 -12.92
C LEU A 379 12.43 10.47 -13.99
N PRO A 380 11.64 10.62 -15.06
CA PRO A 380 11.82 11.68 -16.04
C PRO A 380 11.18 13.00 -15.57
N ASP A 381 11.66 14.11 -16.12
CA ASP A 381 11.03 15.43 -15.98
C ASP A 381 9.71 15.54 -16.80
N ASN A 382 8.92 16.57 -16.50
CA ASN A 382 7.68 16.95 -17.19
C ASN A 382 6.61 15.84 -17.14
N LEU A 383 6.47 15.15 -16.01
CA LEU A 383 5.51 14.04 -15.79
C LEU A 383 4.10 14.37 -16.29
N ASP A 384 3.41 13.41 -16.93
CA ASP A 384 2.03 13.60 -17.42
C ASP A 384 0.97 13.18 -16.38
N ALA A 385 1.31 12.30 -15.43
CA ALA A 385 0.44 11.97 -14.28
C ALA A 385 1.23 11.31 -13.14
N ALA A 386 0.66 11.31 -11.93
CA ALA A 386 1.15 10.54 -10.80
C ALA A 386 -0.03 10.06 -9.93
N LEU A 387 0.06 8.85 -9.36
CA LEU A 387 -0.86 8.36 -8.33
C LEU A 387 -0.19 7.29 -7.47
N THR A 388 -0.72 7.06 -6.27
CA THR A 388 -0.45 5.83 -5.52
C THR A 388 -1.44 4.73 -5.94
N TYR A 389 -1.01 3.50 -6.14
CA TYR A 389 -1.88 2.35 -6.39
C TYR A 389 -1.25 1.09 -5.75
N ASN A 390 -2.04 0.22 -5.12
CA ASN A 390 -1.58 -0.99 -4.42
C ASN A 390 -0.26 -0.81 -3.61
N GLY A 391 -0.18 0.27 -2.82
CA GLY A 391 0.99 0.58 -1.96
C GLY A 391 2.22 1.18 -2.65
N TYR A 392 2.24 1.34 -3.98
CA TYR A 392 3.35 1.95 -4.73
C TYR A 392 2.96 3.30 -5.34
N THR A 393 3.94 4.20 -5.50
CA THR A 393 3.77 5.42 -6.30
C THR A 393 4.07 5.11 -7.76
N TYR A 394 3.16 5.49 -8.66
CA TYR A 394 3.29 5.34 -10.10
C TYR A 394 3.31 6.69 -10.79
N PHE A 395 4.19 6.81 -11.78
CA PHE A 395 4.43 8.02 -12.55
C PHE A 395 4.27 7.72 -14.04
N PHE A 396 3.71 8.65 -14.81
CA PHE A 396 3.37 8.44 -16.21
C PHE A 396 4.06 9.50 -17.08
N LYS A 397 4.63 9.07 -18.20
CA LYS A 397 5.23 9.97 -19.20
C LYS A 397 5.18 9.35 -20.60
N GLY A 398 4.65 10.09 -21.57
CA GLY A 398 4.69 9.75 -23.00
C GLY A 398 4.00 8.43 -23.36
N GLY A 399 2.95 8.05 -22.62
CA GLY A 399 2.29 6.74 -22.80
C GLY A 399 3.04 5.56 -22.16
N ALA A 400 4.10 5.84 -21.42
CA ALA A 400 4.81 4.89 -20.56
C ALA A 400 4.56 5.19 -19.08
N TYR A 401 4.80 4.20 -18.21
CA TYR A 401 4.73 4.37 -16.76
C TYR A 401 5.96 3.78 -16.05
N TYR A 402 6.21 4.32 -14.86
CA TYR A 402 7.29 3.99 -13.95
C TYR A 402 6.66 3.61 -12.60
N ARG A 403 7.06 2.48 -12.01
CA ARG A 403 6.77 2.18 -10.60
C ARG A 403 7.93 2.71 -9.76
N PHE A 404 7.64 3.54 -8.77
CA PHE A 404 8.63 4.08 -7.85
C PHE A 404 8.57 3.31 -6.53
N ASN A 405 9.75 2.99 -5.99
CA ASN A 405 9.90 2.26 -4.75
C ASN A 405 10.21 3.26 -3.62
N ASP A 406 9.19 3.56 -2.83
CA ASP A 406 9.27 4.54 -1.73
C ASP A 406 10.34 4.19 -0.68
N ARG A 407 10.80 2.93 -0.59
CA ARG A 407 11.86 2.49 0.35
C ARG A 407 13.28 2.70 -0.17
N THR A 408 13.53 2.46 -1.46
CA THR A 408 14.84 2.73 -2.08
C THR A 408 14.94 4.16 -2.62
N PHE A 409 13.83 4.88 -2.64
CA PHE A 409 13.67 6.22 -3.23
C PHE A 409 14.11 6.30 -4.70
N SER A 410 13.82 5.24 -5.44
CA SER A 410 14.20 5.06 -6.84
C SER A 410 13.15 4.30 -7.64
N VAL A 411 13.19 4.40 -8.97
CA VAL A 411 12.38 3.56 -9.87
C VAL A 411 12.70 2.09 -9.64
N ASP A 412 11.65 1.29 -9.46
CA ASP A 412 11.75 -0.05 -8.91
C ASP A 412 12.39 -1.04 -9.89
N LEU A 413 13.31 -1.86 -9.41
CA LEU A 413 14.00 -2.85 -10.26
C LEU A 413 13.10 -4.08 -10.47
N ALA A 414 12.67 -4.30 -11.71
CA ALA A 414 11.79 -5.40 -12.13
C ALA A 414 12.10 -5.86 -13.57
N ASP A 415 11.56 -7.02 -13.95
CA ASP A 415 11.58 -7.55 -15.33
C ASP A 415 10.13 -7.64 -15.87
N PRO A 416 9.80 -7.09 -17.05
CA PRO A 416 10.62 -6.14 -17.83
C PRO A 416 10.94 -4.87 -17.04
N ALA A 417 12.05 -4.22 -17.35
CA ALA A 417 12.44 -2.97 -16.70
C ALA A 417 11.39 -1.86 -16.91
N PHE A 418 11.40 -0.85 -16.04
CA PHE A 418 10.67 0.39 -16.28
C PHE A 418 11.53 1.35 -17.13
N PRO A 419 10.91 2.22 -17.95
CA PRO A 419 9.46 2.38 -18.11
C PRO A 419 8.81 1.29 -18.97
N ARG A 420 7.52 1.04 -18.73
CA ARG A 420 6.69 0.06 -19.44
C ARG A 420 5.51 0.75 -20.13
N ALA A 421 4.88 0.14 -21.13
CA ALA A 421 3.76 0.76 -21.85
C ALA A 421 2.47 0.84 -21.02
N SER A 422 1.92 2.05 -20.83
CA SER A 422 0.64 2.23 -20.13
C SER A 422 -0.53 1.57 -20.87
N GLY A 423 -0.50 1.55 -22.21
CA GLY A 423 -1.51 0.87 -23.03
C GLY A 423 -1.70 -0.59 -22.63
N TYR A 424 -0.61 -1.38 -22.60
CA TYR A 424 -0.68 -2.79 -22.25
C TYR A 424 -0.99 -3.00 -20.76
N TRP A 425 -0.28 -2.29 -19.88
CA TRP A 425 -0.24 -2.60 -18.44
C TRP A 425 -1.33 -1.89 -17.61
N TRP A 426 -1.99 -0.85 -18.13
CA TRP A 426 -3.03 -0.09 -17.43
C TRP A 426 -4.36 -0.01 -18.18
N PHE A 427 -4.36 -0.04 -19.52
CA PHE A 427 -5.56 0.19 -20.32
C PHE A 427 -6.09 -1.07 -21.04
N GLY A 428 -5.39 -2.19 -20.95
CA GLY A 428 -5.82 -3.49 -21.49
C GLY A 428 -5.56 -3.69 -22.99
N CYS A 429 -4.76 -2.81 -23.61
CA CYS A 429 -4.46 -2.84 -25.04
C CYS A 429 -3.51 -4.00 -25.36
N ARG A 430 -4.04 -5.09 -25.94
CA ARG A 430 -3.31 -6.33 -26.24
C ARG A 430 -2.33 -6.15 -27.41
N SER A 431 -2.62 -5.19 -28.28
CA SER A 431 -1.77 -4.70 -29.38
C SER A 431 -0.53 -3.92 -28.92
N ALA A 432 -0.52 -3.38 -27.70
CA ALA A 432 0.59 -2.58 -27.17
C ALA A 432 1.77 -3.41 -26.65
N SER A 433 2.96 -2.81 -26.59
CA SER A 433 4.18 -3.49 -26.13
C SER A 433 4.08 -3.97 -24.68
N LYS A 434 4.42 -5.24 -24.45
CA LYS A 434 4.49 -5.83 -23.11
C LYS A 434 5.80 -5.50 -22.38
N GLY A 435 6.86 -5.20 -23.13
CA GLY A 435 8.21 -5.01 -22.61
C GLY A 435 8.50 -3.59 -22.11
N THR A 436 9.77 -3.37 -21.76
CA THR A 436 10.33 -2.04 -21.52
C THR A 436 10.16 -1.16 -22.77
N LEU A 437 9.77 0.09 -22.59
CA LEU A 437 9.79 1.10 -23.65
C LEU A 437 11.11 1.86 -23.60
N GLY A 438 11.92 1.69 -24.65
CA GLY A 438 13.18 2.43 -24.84
C GLY A 438 14.45 1.61 -24.55
N ASN A 439 15.42 1.76 -25.44
CA ASN A 439 16.76 1.16 -25.45
C ASN A 439 17.62 1.98 -26.45
N VAL A 440 18.90 2.31 -26.22
CA VAL A 440 19.77 2.12 -25.05
C VAL A 440 20.57 3.42 -24.86
N GLN A 441 20.77 3.91 -23.63
CA GLN A 441 21.88 4.83 -23.34
C GLN A 441 22.46 4.66 -21.92
N TRP A 442 22.81 3.43 -21.51
CA TRP A 442 23.76 3.15 -20.40
C TRP A 442 24.30 1.71 -20.45
N LEU A 443 24.86 1.31 -21.59
CA LEU A 443 25.88 0.26 -21.65
C LEU A 443 26.93 0.74 -22.64
N GLY A 444 28.12 1.10 -22.12
CA GLY A 444 29.28 1.39 -22.95
C GLY A 444 29.69 0.13 -23.72
N GLU A 445 30.08 0.32 -24.98
CA GLU A 445 30.44 -0.75 -25.89
C GLU A 445 31.57 -1.61 -25.30
N LEU A 446 31.37 -2.93 -25.24
CA LEU A 446 32.45 -3.90 -25.18
C LEU A 446 32.90 -4.19 -26.62
N PRO A 447 34.12 -3.83 -27.06
CA PRO A 447 34.58 -4.12 -28.40
C PRO A 447 34.83 -5.63 -28.56
N SER A 448 34.33 -6.20 -29.64
CA SER A 448 34.61 -7.58 -30.05
C SER A 448 36.04 -7.75 -30.56
N GLU A 449 36.71 -8.80 -30.08
CA GLU A 449 37.88 -9.50 -30.62
C GLU A 449 38.86 -8.79 -31.59
N THR A 450 40.08 -8.60 -31.09
CA THR A 450 41.38 -8.83 -31.75
C THR A 450 41.62 -8.33 -33.18
N THR A 451 42.54 -7.35 -33.30
CA THR A 451 43.59 -7.42 -34.31
C THR A 451 44.91 -6.90 -33.74
N ILE A 452 45.99 -7.64 -33.97
CA ILE A 452 47.34 -7.33 -33.47
C ILE A 452 47.98 -6.25 -34.35
N LEU A 453 48.54 -5.20 -33.74
CA LEU A 453 49.75 -4.53 -34.25
C LEU A 453 50.46 -3.72 -33.15
N SER A 454 51.78 -3.53 -33.33
CA SER A 454 52.76 -3.11 -32.32
C SER A 454 53.10 -1.61 -32.33
N GLY A 455 53.41 -1.04 -31.15
CA GLY A 455 54.05 0.27 -30.99
C GLY A 455 53.71 0.90 -29.63
N SER A 456 54.52 0.68 -28.59
CA SER A 456 55.60 1.56 -28.11
C SER A 456 55.13 2.62 -27.10
N LEU A 457 55.85 2.74 -25.98
CA LEU A 457 55.67 3.79 -24.98
C LEU A 457 56.04 5.16 -25.57
N GLU A 458 55.38 6.22 -25.08
CA GLU A 458 56.04 7.43 -24.55
C GLU A 458 55.23 8.01 -23.37
N GLU A 459 55.93 8.55 -22.38
CA GLU A 459 55.35 9.33 -21.28
C GLU A 459 55.25 10.80 -21.69
N ILE A 460 54.14 11.48 -21.39
CA ILE A 460 54.14 12.93 -21.17
C ILE A 460 53.29 13.27 -19.94
N GLY A 461 53.94 13.75 -18.88
CA GLY A 461 53.26 14.31 -17.71
C GLY A 461 52.88 15.78 -17.94
N GLY A 462 51.70 16.18 -17.46
CA GLY A 462 51.21 17.55 -17.54
C GLY A 462 50.17 17.82 -16.46
N ASN A 463 50.58 18.51 -15.39
CA ASN A 463 49.75 18.85 -14.25
C ASN A 463 49.06 20.22 -14.48
N LEU A 464 47.80 20.39 -14.03
CA LEU A 464 47.29 21.55 -13.25
C LEU A 464 45.76 21.82 -13.40
N VAL A 465 45.09 21.78 -12.23
CA VAL A 465 43.99 22.67 -11.78
C VAL A 465 42.58 22.54 -12.38
N GLY A 466 41.71 21.90 -11.58
CA GLY A 466 40.67 22.63 -10.82
C GLY A 466 39.29 22.83 -11.48
N GLY A 467 38.31 22.00 -11.10
CA GLY A 467 36.92 22.11 -11.56
C GLY A 467 35.90 21.44 -10.63
N SER A 468 35.65 22.05 -9.47
CA SER A 468 34.51 21.87 -8.54
C SER A 468 33.51 20.73 -8.85
N GLU A 469 33.58 19.62 -8.10
CA GLU A 469 32.46 18.68 -7.98
C GLU A 469 31.29 19.32 -7.24
N VAL A 470 30.08 19.25 -7.81
CA VAL A 470 28.85 19.67 -7.13
C VAL A 470 28.24 18.45 -6.44
N HIS A 471 28.57 18.27 -5.16
CA HIS A 471 27.85 17.32 -4.30
C HIS A 471 26.43 17.86 -4.04
N GLY A 472 25.43 17.24 -4.66
CA GLY A 472 24.03 17.41 -4.27
C GLY A 472 23.73 16.64 -3.00
N ASP A 473 23.36 17.34 -1.92
CA ASP A 473 23.06 16.72 -0.63
C ASP A 473 21.68 16.03 -0.64
N VAL A 474 21.68 14.73 -0.33
CA VAL A 474 20.48 13.87 -0.31
C VAL A 474 19.90 13.76 1.11
N GLY A 475 20.59 14.25 2.15
CA GLY A 475 20.16 14.14 3.56
C GLY A 475 18.82 14.83 3.86
N ASP A 476 18.57 15.98 3.24
CA ASP A 476 17.42 16.88 3.47
C ASP A 476 16.06 16.39 2.90
N ILE A 477 15.96 15.11 2.52
CA ILE A 477 14.67 14.46 2.22
C ILE A 477 14.20 13.59 3.38
N ILE A 478 15.14 13.08 4.18
CA ILE A 478 14.88 12.09 5.24
C ILE A 478 14.87 12.72 6.65
N LEU A 479 15.61 13.81 6.86
CA LEU A 479 15.83 14.38 8.21
C LEU A 479 15.31 15.81 8.34
N ASP A 480 14.03 15.99 8.68
CA ASP A 480 13.51 17.32 9.09
C ASP A 480 12.22 17.22 9.92
N ALA A 481 12.30 16.50 11.05
CA ALA A 481 11.25 16.31 12.03
C ALA A 481 11.80 16.46 13.47
N GLY A 482 12.53 17.54 13.72
CA GLY A 482 13.09 17.88 15.02
C GLY A 482 13.32 19.38 15.14
N GLY A 483 12.40 20.07 15.82
CA GLY A 483 12.43 21.52 16.01
C GLY A 483 11.50 21.91 17.13
N THR A 484 12.02 21.92 18.35
CA THR A 484 11.40 22.52 19.53
C THR A 484 11.47 24.04 19.44
N ASP A 485 10.43 24.74 19.87
CA ASP A 485 10.57 26.06 20.48
C ASP A 485 9.51 26.19 21.59
N ASP A 486 9.96 26.68 22.73
CA ASP A 486 9.16 26.98 23.91
C ASP A 486 9.28 28.49 24.20
N GLU A 487 8.40 29.00 25.06
CA GLU A 487 8.35 30.38 25.61
C GLU A 487 7.78 31.57 24.79
N LEU A 488 6.73 32.14 25.42
CA LEU A 488 6.48 33.57 25.69
C LEU A 488 5.99 34.53 24.58
N ALA A 489 4.68 34.80 24.65
CA ALA A 489 4.15 36.17 24.52
C ALA A 489 2.99 36.39 25.52
N THR A 490 3.17 37.32 26.46
CA THR A 490 2.14 37.76 27.42
C THR A 490 1.42 39.03 26.95
N PHE A 491 0.21 39.28 27.49
CA PHE A 491 -0.52 40.55 27.71
C PHE A 491 -2.04 40.27 27.58
N SER A 492 -2.74 39.98 28.68
CA SER A 492 -3.38 40.95 29.60
C SER A 492 -4.76 41.46 29.13
N ASN A 493 -5.82 41.09 29.85
CA ASN A 493 -6.64 42.09 30.56
C ASN A 493 -7.42 41.49 31.75
N ARG A 494 -7.74 42.35 32.71
CA ARG A 494 -8.43 42.08 33.99
C ARG A 494 -9.96 42.11 33.81
N ASP A 495 -10.88 41.98 34.79
CA ASP A 495 -10.97 41.96 36.28
C ASP A 495 -12.31 41.20 36.62
N ALA A 496 -12.67 40.69 37.80
CA ALA A 496 -12.02 40.44 39.11
C ALA A 496 -12.96 39.55 40.01
N ALA A 497 -12.49 39.22 41.23
CA ALA A 497 -13.24 38.81 42.44
C ALA A 497 -13.91 37.41 42.52
N GLY A 498 -13.73 36.71 43.67
CA GLY A 498 -14.71 35.70 44.11
C GLY A 498 -14.30 34.50 44.99
N SER A 499 -13.81 34.72 46.21
CA SER A 499 -13.96 33.82 47.38
C SER A 499 -13.33 32.40 47.40
N THR A 500 -12.72 32.09 48.55
CA THR A 500 -12.14 30.79 48.94
C THR A 500 -13.17 29.74 49.38
N ALA A 501 -12.95 28.48 49.01
CA ALA A 501 -13.28 27.32 49.83
C ALA A 501 -12.36 26.14 49.46
N GLY A 502 -11.58 25.62 50.42
CA GLY A 502 -10.67 24.51 50.19
C GLY A 502 -11.35 23.15 50.34
N ILE A 503 -11.09 22.23 49.41
CA ILE A 503 -11.31 20.79 49.61
C ILE A 503 -10.03 20.07 49.18
N SER A 504 -9.39 19.41 50.13
CA SER A 504 -8.30 18.48 49.88
C SER A 504 -8.86 17.18 49.29
N VAL A 505 -8.45 16.82 48.07
CA VAL A 505 -8.68 15.47 47.53
C VAL A 505 -7.35 14.74 47.55
N ALA A 506 -7.27 13.71 48.40
CA ALA A 506 -6.13 12.81 48.45
C ALA A 506 -6.16 11.84 47.27
N GLU A 507 -4.96 11.40 46.90
CA GLU A 507 -4.59 10.54 45.78
C GLU A 507 -5.49 9.30 45.58
N ASP A 508 -6.10 9.16 44.40
CA ASP A 508 -6.69 7.89 43.94
C ASP A 508 -5.70 7.15 43.01
N SER A 509 -4.56 6.74 43.60
CA SER A 509 -3.42 6.09 42.90
C SER A 509 -3.72 4.66 42.41
N ALA A 510 -4.92 4.14 42.67
CA ALA A 510 -5.31 2.76 42.35
C ALA A 510 -5.56 2.53 40.84
N TYR A 511 -6.28 3.45 40.19
CA TYR A 511 -6.65 3.28 38.78
C TYR A 511 -5.45 3.33 37.82
N LEU A 512 -4.48 4.23 38.07
CA LEU A 512 -3.28 4.34 37.25
C LEU A 512 -2.43 3.06 37.32
N ARG A 513 -2.29 2.47 38.53
CA ARG A 513 -1.51 1.23 38.72
C ARG A 513 -2.15 0.03 38.02
N LEU A 514 -3.48 -0.06 38.00
CA LEU A 514 -4.17 -1.12 37.25
C LEU A 514 -3.96 -0.95 35.73
N PHE A 515 -4.03 0.28 35.23
CA PHE A 515 -3.73 0.61 33.83
C PHE A 515 -2.29 0.22 33.43
N PHE A 516 -1.29 0.54 34.26
CA PHE A 516 0.10 0.18 33.99
C PHE A 516 0.37 -1.33 34.01
N ILE A 517 -0.32 -2.11 34.85
CA ILE A 517 -0.16 -3.58 34.88
C ILE A 517 -0.77 -4.22 33.62
N VAL A 518 -1.96 -3.78 33.18
CA VAL A 518 -2.58 -4.27 31.94
C VAL A 518 -1.76 -3.88 30.70
N ALA A 519 -1.30 -2.62 30.63
CA ALA A 519 -0.44 -2.15 29.53
C ALA A 519 0.90 -2.90 29.46
N SER A 520 1.49 -3.27 30.60
CA SER A 520 2.74 -4.05 30.62
C SER A 520 2.57 -5.44 30.02
N SER A 521 1.44 -6.10 30.25
CA SER A 521 1.11 -7.39 29.62
C SER A 521 0.82 -7.25 28.12
N LEU A 522 0.19 -6.15 27.68
CA LEU A 522 0.01 -5.85 26.25
C LEU A 522 1.32 -5.49 25.53
N ILE A 523 2.36 -5.00 26.20
CA ILE A 523 3.61 -4.64 25.52
C ILE A 523 4.55 -5.85 25.38
N ALA A 524 4.54 -6.77 26.36
CA ALA A 524 5.38 -7.97 26.35
C ALA A 524 4.96 -9.03 25.30
N ARG A 525 3.71 -9.02 24.84
CA ARG A 525 3.24 -9.94 23.77
C ARG A 525 3.62 -9.48 22.36
N PHE A 526 3.75 -8.18 22.14
CA PHE A 526 3.76 -7.61 20.79
C PHE A 526 5.16 -7.33 20.22
N VAL A 527 6.20 -7.10 21.04
CA VAL A 527 7.58 -6.94 20.53
C VAL A 527 8.64 -7.46 21.50
N VAL A 528 9.62 -8.19 20.95
CA VAL A 528 10.87 -8.70 21.56
C VAL A 528 10.72 -9.94 22.47
N ALA A 529 11.38 -11.03 22.05
CA ALA A 529 12.16 -11.87 22.96
C ALA A 529 13.65 -11.56 22.70
N THR A 530 14.47 -11.61 23.74
CA THR A 530 15.92 -11.29 23.75
C THR A 530 16.75 -12.28 22.95
#